data_AF-A0A1B7YBT4-F1
#
_entry.id   AF-A0A1B7YBT4-F1
#
_cell.length_a   1.000
_cell.length_b   1.000
_cell.length_c   1.000
_cell.angle_alpha   90.00
_cell.angle_beta   90.00
_cell.angle_gamma   90.00
#
_symmetry.space_group_name_H-M   'P 1'
#
loop_
_entity.id
_entity.type
_entity.pdbx_description
1 polymer ?
#
loop_
_entity_poly.entity_id
_entity_poly.type
_entity_poly.pdbx_seq_one_letter_code
_entity_poly.pdbx_strand_id
1 'polypeptide(L)'
;MAFLGALESALAHLHNLGLAHNDLNPANILISETGMPVLIDFDSCRPIGQRLLHSRGTPGWTDESDSWDTSEIRHDTFAIEKIRGWLDEQLKVVGPTL
;
A
#
# COMPACT_ATOMS: atom_id res chain seq x y z
N MET A 1 12.44 -7.50 5.32
CA MET A 1 12.13 -8.90 4.92
C MET A 1 11.87 -8.95 3.43
N ALA A 2 12.06 -10.10 2.77
CA ALA A 2 11.88 -10.24 1.33
C ALA A 2 10.50 -9.77 0.83
N PHE A 3 9.43 -10.00 1.61
CA PHE A 3 8.08 -9.56 1.31
C PHE A 3 7.96 -8.03 1.18
N LEU A 4 8.37 -7.26 2.21
CA LEU A 4 8.28 -5.79 2.17
C LEU A 4 9.12 -5.19 1.05
N GLY A 5 10.33 -5.71 0.80
CA GLY A 5 11.16 -5.25 -0.31
C GLY A 5 10.52 -5.52 -1.68
N ALA A 6 9.82 -6.64 -1.84
CA ALA A 6 9.07 -6.93 -3.06
C ALA A 6 7.84 -6.03 -3.23
N LEU A 7 7.13 -5.71 -2.13
CA LEU A 7 6.00 -4.78 -2.14
C LEU A 7 6.45 -3.36 -2.50
N GLU A 8 7.55 -2.89 -1.90
CA GLU A 8 8.20 -1.62 -2.24
C GLU A 8 8.59 -1.58 -3.72
N SER A 9 9.15 -2.68 -4.24
CA SER A 9 9.51 -2.80 -5.66
C SER A 9 8.29 -2.75 -6.58
N ALA A 10 7.16 -3.34 -6.19
CA ALA A 10 5.92 -3.31 -6.97
C ALA A 10 5.33 -1.89 -7.03
N LEU A 11 5.31 -1.16 -5.90
CA LEU A 11 4.89 0.25 -5.87
C LEU A 11 5.83 1.14 -6.68
N ALA A 12 7.15 0.96 -6.54
CA ALA A 12 8.12 1.72 -7.31
C ALA A 12 7.93 1.50 -8.83
N HIS A 13 7.61 0.27 -9.25
CA HIS A 13 7.25 0.01 -10.64
C HIS A 13 6.01 0.78 -11.07
N LEU A 14 4.94 0.79 -10.27
CA LEU A 14 3.72 1.56 -10.54
C LEU A 14 4.01 3.06 -10.64
N HIS A 15 4.80 3.60 -9.72
CA HIS A 15 5.21 5.01 -9.70
C HIS A 15 6.03 5.39 -10.93
N ASN A 16 6.93 4.51 -11.39
CA ASN A 16 7.69 4.71 -12.62
C ASN A 16 6.83 4.72 -13.89
N LEU A 17 5.63 4.14 -13.85
CA LEU A 17 4.63 4.26 -14.92
C LEU A 17 3.83 5.58 -14.84
N GLY A 18 4.13 6.44 -13.88
CA GLY A 18 3.42 7.70 -13.64
C GLY A 18 2.08 7.52 -12.93
N LEU A 19 1.86 6.38 -12.28
CA LEU A 19 0.63 6.01 -11.58
C LEU A 19 0.88 5.95 -10.06
N ALA A 20 -0.12 6.29 -9.25
CA ALA A 20 -0.16 5.96 -7.83
C ALA A 20 -1.38 5.09 -7.54
N HIS A 21 -1.28 4.19 -6.55
CA HIS A 21 -2.35 3.27 -6.20
C HIS A 21 -3.47 3.97 -5.42
N ASN A 22 -3.11 4.85 -4.48
CA ASN A 22 -4.01 5.69 -3.66
C ASN A 22 -4.99 4.92 -2.74
N ASP A 23 -4.83 3.62 -2.60
CA ASP A 23 -5.65 2.82 -1.68
C ASP A 23 -4.93 1.54 -1.24
N LEU A 24 -3.63 1.68 -0.96
CA LEU A 24 -2.84 0.59 -0.46
C LEU A 24 -3.23 0.27 0.99
N ASN A 25 -3.57 -0.99 1.24
CA ASN A 25 -3.86 -1.54 2.57
C ASN A 25 -3.65 -3.08 2.52
N PRO A 26 -3.59 -3.79 3.66
CA PRO A 26 -3.35 -5.24 3.67
C PRO A 26 -4.40 -6.07 2.94
N ALA A 27 -5.66 -5.63 2.87
CA ALA A 27 -6.71 -6.35 2.13
C ALA A 27 -6.50 -6.28 0.61
N ASN A 28 -5.77 -5.26 0.14
CA ASN A 28 -5.41 -5.05 -1.27
C ASN A 28 -4.04 -5.67 -1.64
N ILE A 29 -3.50 -6.54 -0.79
CA ILE A 29 -2.27 -7.29 -1.03
C ILE A 29 -2.55 -8.78 -0.89
N LEU A 30 -2.54 -9.50 -2.01
CA LEU A 30 -2.56 -10.96 -1.98
C LEU A 30 -1.15 -11.50 -1.78
N ILE A 31 -1.07 -12.73 -1.30
CA ILE A 31 0.18 -13.48 -1.16
C ILE A 31 0.12 -14.63 -2.15
N SER A 32 1.09 -14.68 -3.07
CA SER A 32 1.23 -15.78 -4.03
C SER A 32 1.60 -17.09 -3.33
N GLU A 33 1.52 -18.21 -4.06
CA GLU A 33 2.00 -19.51 -3.60
C GLU A 33 3.50 -19.50 -3.19
N THR A 34 4.27 -18.59 -3.76
CA THR A 34 5.70 -18.39 -3.45
C THR A 34 5.96 -17.40 -2.31
N GLY A 35 4.90 -16.92 -1.64
CA GLY A 35 5.01 -15.96 -0.54
C GLY A 35 5.30 -14.53 -0.98
N MET A 36 5.08 -14.20 -2.26
CA MET A 36 5.36 -12.86 -2.81
C MET A 36 4.10 -11.99 -2.78
N PRO A 37 4.23 -10.68 -2.49
CA PRO A 37 3.10 -9.77 -2.53
C PRO A 37 2.61 -9.57 -3.96
N VAL A 38 1.30 -9.54 -4.13
CA VAL A 38 0.62 -9.17 -5.37
C VAL A 38 -0.37 -8.05 -5.05
N LEU A 39 -0.13 -6.87 -5.63
CA LEU A 39 -1.06 -5.75 -5.54
C LEU A 39 -2.34 -6.05 -6.31
N ILE A 40 -3.48 -5.78 -5.70
CA ILE A 40 -4.81 -5.89 -6.31
C ILE A 40 -5.62 -4.61 -6.07
N ASP A 41 -6.79 -4.52 -6.69
CA ASP A 41 -7.74 -3.42 -6.54
C ASP A 41 -7.19 -2.04 -6.98
N PHE A 42 -7.16 -1.84 -8.30
CA PHE A 42 -6.66 -0.62 -8.93
C PHE A 42 -7.76 0.43 -9.18
N ASP A 43 -8.93 0.34 -8.54
CA ASP A 43 -10.03 1.28 -8.79
C ASP A 43 -9.69 2.74 -8.40
N SER A 44 -8.84 2.89 -7.40
CA SER A 44 -8.27 4.18 -6.95
C SER A 44 -6.99 4.58 -7.72
N CYS A 45 -6.45 3.68 -8.54
CA CYS A 45 -5.20 3.91 -9.26
C CYS A 45 -5.36 4.97 -10.34
N ARG A 46 -4.50 5.99 -10.32
CA ARG A 46 -4.59 7.12 -11.25
C ARG A 46 -3.22 7.69 -11.60
N PRO A 47 -3.11 8.35 -12.78
CA PRO A 47 -1.94 9.16 -13.09
C PRO A 47 -1.69 10.21 -12.01
N ILE A 48 -0.43 10.34 -11.61
CA ILE A 48 0.00 11.30 -10.58
C ILE A 48 -0.42 12.71 -10.99
N GLY A 49 -0.97 13.47 -10.04
CA GLY A 49 -1.49 14.82 -10.27
C GLY A 49 -2.94 14.87 -10.80
N GLN A 50 -3.56 13.74 -11.13
CA GLN A 50 -4.98 13.73 -11.50
C GLN A 50 -5.88 13.67 -10.27
N ARG A 51 -7.07 14.26 -10.39
CA ARG A 51 -8.08 14.26 -9.33
C ARG A 51 -8.51 12.83 -8.97
N LEU A 52 -8.49 12.51 -7.68
CA LEU A 52 -9.09 11.29 -7.14
C LEU A 52 -10.62 11.39 -7.16
N LEU A 53 -11.29 10.28 -7.46
CA LEU A 53 -12.75 10.21 -7.50
C LEU A 53 -13.29 9.67 -6.16
N HIS A 54 -14.46 9.03 -6.17
CA HIS A 54 -15.16 8.62 -4.95
C HIS A 54 -14.55 7.39 -4.27
N SER A 55 -13.91 6.50 -5.03
CA SER A 55 -13.10 5.40 -4.48
C SER A 55 -11.68 5.91 -4.26
N ARG A 56 -11.30 6.12 -2.99
CA ARG A 56 -9.95 6.53 -2.60
C ARG A 56 -9.73 6.27 -1.12
N GLY A 57 -8.59 5.68 -0.80
CA GLY A 57 -8.13 5.51 0.58
C GLY A 57 -9.01 4.65 1.47
N THR A 58 -8.38 3.94 2.39
CA THR A 58 -9.07 3.19 3.44
C THR A 58 -8.78 3.83 4.79
N PRO A 59 -9.79 4.22 5.59
CA PRO A 59 -9.58 4.79 6.92
C PRO A 59 -8.63 3.92 7.77
N GLY A 60 -7.72 4.56 8.50
CA GLY A 60 -6.66 3.87 9.23
C GLY A 60 -5.42 3.51 8.39
N TRP A 61 -5.49 3.53 7.05
CA TRP A 61 -4.35 3.33 6.14
C TRP A 61 -3.89 4.61 5.43
N THR A 62 -4.66 5.68 5.59
CA THR A 62 -4.41 7.00 5.00
C THR A 62 -3.89 8.01 6.02
N ASP A 63 -3.29 9.09 5.53
CA ASP A 63 -3.00 10.29 6.32
C ASP A 63 -4.29 11.10 6.45
N GLU A 64 -4.86 11.20 7.65
CA GLU A 64 -6.13 11.91 7.87
C GLU A 64 -6.00 13.42 7.83
N SER A 65 -4.77 13.96 7.82
CA SER A 65 -4.52 15.40 7.71
C SER A 65 -4.54 15.93 6.28
N ASP A 66 -4.64 15.02 5.31
CA ASP A 66 -4.54 15.29 3.88
C ASP A 66 -5.91 15.51 3.22
N SER A 67 -5.96 16.34 2.19
CA SER A 67 -7.16 16.60 1.38
C SER A 67 -7.59 15.40 0.54
N TRP A 68 -6.68 14.48 0.21
CA TRP A 68 -6.93 13.29 -0.60
C TRP A 68 -7.70 13.58 -1.90
N ASP A 69 -7.45 14.73 -2.53
CA ASP A 69 -8.17 15.15 -3.73
C ASP A 69 -7.40 14.84 -5.02
N THR A 70 -6.10 14.55 -4.91
CA THR A 70 -5.17 14.41 -6.03
C THR A 70 -4.36 13.13 -5.89
N SER A 71 -4.13 12.41 -6.99
CA SER A 71 -3.33 11.19 -7.02
C SER A 71 -1.87 11.51 -6.73
N GLU A 72 -1.28 10.89 -5.71
CA GLU A 72 0.06 11.22 -5.25
C GLU A 72 0.82 9.99 -4.73
N ILE A 73 2.12 9.94 -5.04
CA ILE A 73 3.03 8.88 -4.55
C ILE A 73 3.02 8.79 -3.01
N ARG A 74 2.92 9.94 -2.32
CA ARG A 74 2.98 10.02 -0.86
C ARG A 74 1.86 9.24 -0.18
N HIS A 75 0.72 9.04 -0.85
CA HIS A 75 -0.36 8.19 -0.35
C HIS A 75 0.10 6.74 -0.20
N ASP A 76 0.79 6.21 -1.21
CA ASP A 76 1.33 4.85 -1.20
C ASP A 76 2.50 4.73 -0.21
N THR A 77 3.36 5.75 -0.14
CA THR A 77 4.47 5.79 0.83
C THR A 77 3.99 5.83 2.28
N PHE A 78 2.93 6.59 2.56
CA PHE A 78 2.34 6.62 3.90
C PHE A 78 1.74 5.26 4.27
N ALA A 79 0.97 4.67 3.34
CA ALA A 79 0.33 3.38 3.56
C ALA A 79 1.34 2.25 3.77
N ILE A 80 2.44 2.21 3.00
CA ILE A 80 3.44 1.14 3.16
C ILE A 80 4.18 1.23 4.50
N GLU A 81 4.43 2.44 5.03
CA GLU A 81 5.02 2.59 6.36
C GLU A 81 4.05 2.14 7.47
N LYS A 82 2.74 2.39 7.31
CA LYS A 82 1.73 1.80 8.20
C LYS A 82 1.70 0.28 8.12
N ILE A 83 1.79 -0.30 6.92
CA ILE A 83 1.83 -1.75 6.72
C ILE A 83 3.07 -2.36 7.37
N ARG A 84 4.24 -1.70 7.27
CA ARG A 84 5.46 -2.12 7.96
C ARG A 84 5.24 -2.19 9.47
N GLY A 85 4.73 -1.11 10.07
CA GLY A 85 4.45 -1.07 11.51
C GLY A 85 3.44 -2.15 11.94
N TRP A 86 2.37 -2.33 11.16
CA TRP A 86 1.36 -3.37 11.42
C TRP A 86 1.96 -4.78 11.35
N LEU A 87 2.78 -5.09 10.34
CA LEU A 87 3.47 -6.38 10.24
C LEU A 87 4.41 -6.63 11.42
N ASP A 88 5.15 -5.61 11.85
CA ASP A 88 6.03 -5.71 13.02
C ASP A 88 5.24 -6.01 14.31
N GLU A 89 4.03 -5.48 14.45
CA GLU A 89 3.12 -5.82 15.55
C GLU A 89 2.60 -7.26 15.43
N GLN A 90 2.16 -7.69 14.25
CA GLN A 90 1.67 -9.06 14.05
C GLN A 90 2.78 -10.08 14.34
N LEU A 91 4.02 -9.84 13.88
CA LEU A 91 5.15 -10.74 14.09
C LEU A 91 5.59 -10.82 15.56
N LYS A 92 5.37 -9.77 16.36
CA LYS A 92 5.57 -9.83 17.82
C LYS A 92 4.51 -10.68 18.52
N VAL A 93 3.29 -10.73 17.98
CA VAL A 93 2.19 -11.56 18.50
C VAL A 93 2.41 -13.04 18.18
N VAL A 94 3.06 -13.38 17.06
CA VAL A 94 3.45 -14.76 16.69
C VAL A 94 4.82 -15.16 17.28
N GLY A 95 5.15 -14.70 18.50
CA GLY A 95 6.37 -15.13 19.22
C GLY A 95 6.52 -16.66 19.22
N PRO A 96 7.75 -17.20 19.35
CA PRO A 96 8.06 -18.58 18.99
C PRO A 96 7.09 -19.53 19.69
N THR A 97 6.31 -20.23 18.89
CA THR A 97 5.64 -21.44 19.39
C THR A 97 6.78 -22.41 19.67
N LEU A 98 7.09 -22.58 20.96
CA LEU A 98 8.07 -23.50 21.60
C LEU A 98 9.08 -24.20 20.67
#